data_AF-A0A0A8EZ04-F1
#
_entry.id   AF-A0A0A8EZ04-F1
#
_cell.length_a   1.000
_cell.length_b   1.000
_cell.length_c   1.000
_cell.angle_alpha   90.00
_cell.angle_beta   90.00
_cell.angle_gamma   90.00
#
_symmetry.space_group_name_H-M   'P 1'
#
loop_
_entity.id
_entity.type
_entity.pdbx_description
1 polymer ?
#
loop_
_entity_poly.entity_id
_entity_poly.type
_entity_poly.pdbx_seq_one_letter_code
_entity_poly.pdbx_strand_id
1 'polypeptide(L)'
;MAYVEVNNNSMLNVGKYTLAKGGGNVFDVAVIFAANINYDAGKQSAYLYFNENVQRVLDDAAHQIRPLQAKGIKVMLSVLGNHQGAGFANFPSRGAASAFAKQLSDAVSKYGLDGIDFDDEYAEYGKNGTGQPNDSSFVHLVSALRDYMPDKLISLYDIGPSAEKLSYGGVDVSSKFNYAWNPWYGQWQVPNISLPKSSLSPAAVEIGNTPPSTAADFAKQTVAGGYGVYLTYNLDGSDRHDYISGFTRELYGSDAVYTP
;
A
#
# COMPACT_ATOMS: atom_id res chain seq x y z
N MET A 1 9.81 1.47 1.97
CA MET A 1 8.57 2.17 1.56
C MET A 1 7.95 2.89 2.74
N ALA A 2 7.11 3.90 2.55
CA ALA A 2 6.45 4.66 3.62
C ALA A 2 4.96 4.89 3.34
N TYR A 3 4.09 4.37 4.20
CA TYR A 3 2.70 4.81 4.28
C TYR A 3 2.59 6.15 5.03
N VAL A 4 1.72 7.02 4.53
CA VAL A 4 1.43 8.32 5.11
C VAL A 4 -0.07 8.47 5.32
N GLU A 5 -0.47 8.64 6.57
CA GLU A 5 -1.83 9.01 6.98
C GLU A 5 -2.13 10.45 6.55
N VAL A 6 -2.68 10.63 5.35
CA VAL A 6 -2.86 11.98 4.76
C VAL A 6 -3.95 12.81 5.44
N ASN A 7 -4.69 12.20 6.35
CA ASN A 7 -5.57 12.91 7.28
C ASN A 7 -4.79 13.85 8.22
N ASN A 8 -3.54 13.50 8.53
CA ASN A 8 -2.75 14.20 9.56
C ASN A 8 -1.39 14.70 9.03
N ASN A 9 -0.85 14.09 7.98
CA ASN A 9 0.52 14.30 7.53
C ASN A 9 0.62 14.56 6.03
N SER A 10 1.63 15.33 5.60
CA SER A 10 1.89 15.57 4.18
C SER A 10 2.72 14.43 3.57
N MET A 11 2.38 14.05 2.34
CA MET A 11 3.17 13.14 1.52
C MET A 11 4.63 13.61 1.36
N LEU A 12 4.87 14.93 1.36
CA LEU A 12 6.19 15.51 1.13
C LEU A 12 7.23 15.12 2.17
N ASN A 13 6.81 14.71 3.37
CA ASN A 13 7.73 14.24 4.41
C ASN A 13 8.57 13.04 3.95
N VAL A 14 8.04 12.20 3.07
CA VAL A 14 8.78 11.05 2.50
C VAL A 14 10.01 11.52 1.72
N GLY A 15 9.93 12.66 1.04
CA GLY A 15 11.01 13.22 0.23
C GLY A 15 12.06 14.00 1.02
N LYS A 16 11.92 14.12 2.35
CA LYS A 16 12.84 14.89 3.21
C LYS A 16 14.05 14.10 3.69
N TYR A 17 14.10 12.80 3.43
CA TYR A 17 15.14 11.91 3.93
C TYR A 17 16.00 11.35 2.80
N THR A 18 17.31 11.61 2.87
CA THR A 18 18.31 11.08 1.93
C THR A 18 19.41 10.33 2.66
N LEU A 19 20.04 9.36 2.01
CA LEU A 19 21.20 8.65 2.56
C LEU A 19 22.42 9.59 2.59
N ALA A 20 23.07 9.68 3.75
CA ALA A 20 24.29 10.47 3.94
C ALA A 20 25.39 10.07 2.94
N LYS A 21 25.50 8.77 2.65
CA LYS A 21 26.36 8.24 1.59
C LYS A 21 25.60 8.22 0.28
N GLY A 22 26.08 8.99 -0.70
CA GLY A 22 25.58 8.96 -2.08
C GLY A 22 24.32 9.78 -2.34
N GLY A 23 23.62 10.27 -1.31
CA GLY A 23 22.49 11.20 -1.48
C GLY A 23 21.22 10.59 -2.08
N GLY A 24 21.14 9.27 -2.21
CA GLY A 24 19.94 8.58 -2.67
C GLY A 24 18.75 8.75 -1.71
N ASN A 25 17.53 8.51 -2.18
CA ASN A 25 16.36 8.56 -1.30
C ASN A 25 16.44 7.47 -0.23
N VAL A 26 15.94 7.77 0.97
CA VAL A 26 15.69 6.73 1.99
C VAL A 26 14.47 5.89 1.64
N PHE A 27 13.44 6.51 1.07
CA PHE A 27 12.19 5.86 0.75
C PHE A 27 11.98 5.79 -0.76
N ASP A 28 11.80 4.59 -1.29
CA ASP A 28 11.60 4.36 -2.73
C ASP A 28 10.13 4.43 -3.17
N VAL A 29 9.21 4.16 -2.25
CA VAL A 29 7.76 4.13 -2.47
C VAL A 29 7.06 4.85 -1.33
N ALA A 30 6.18 5.79 -1.66
CA ALA A 30 5.26 6.48 -0.77
C ALA A 30 3.83 6.00 -1.04
N VAL A 31 3.05 5.77 0.01
CA VAL A 31 1.66 5.31 -0.11
C VAL A 31 0.72 6.32 0.53
N ILE A 32 -0.23 6.84 -0.25
CA ILE A 32 -1.32 7.71 0.22
C ILE A 32 -2.31 6.81 0.97
N PHE A 33 -2.43 6.99 2.28
CA PHE A 33 -3.34 6.21 3.13
C PHE A 33 -4.50 7.08 3.64
N ALA A 34 -5.76 6.79 3.31
CA ALA A 34 -6.22 5.83 2.28
C ALA A 34 -7.53 6.26 1.61
N ALA A 35 -7.70 5.88 0.34
CA ALA A 35 -9.01 5.83 -0.31
C ALA A 35 -9.85 4.68 0.25
N ASN A 36 -11.13 4.62 -0.14
CA ASN A 36 -12.06 3.63 0.36
C ASN A 36 -12.86 2.91 -0.72
N ILE A 37 -13.22 1.66 -0.46
CA ILE A 37 -14.33 0.97 -1.13
C ILE A 37 -15.63 1.22 -0.34
N ASN A 38 -16.54 2.00 -0.92
CA ASN A 38 -17.87 2.27 -0.36
C ASN A 38 -18.95 1.47 -1.08
N TYR A 39 -20.18 1.46 -0.54
CA TYR A 39 -21.34 0.77 -1.09
C TYR A 39 -22.53 1.71 -1.31
N ASP A 40 -23.07 1.74 -2.52
CA ASP A 40 -24.34 2.41 -2.84
C ASP A 40 -25.47 1.38 -2.74
N ALA A 41 -26.26 1.42 -1.67
CA ALA A 41 -27.35 0.46 -1.43
C ALA A 41 -28.50 0.59 -2.45
N GLY A 42 -28.71 1.78 -3.03
CA GLY A 42 -29.74 1.98 -4.04
C GLY A 42 -29.38 1.36 -5.39
N LYS A 43 -28.08 1.38 -5.74
CA LYS A 43 -27.55 0.74 -6.95
C LYS A 43 -27.03 -0.68 -6.72
N GLN A 44 -26.95 -1.09 -5.46
CA GLN A 44 -26.34 -2.34 -5.01
C GLN A 44 -24.92 -2.55 -5.55
N SER A 45 -24.12 -1.48 -5.61
CA SER A 45 -22.80 -1.49 -6.25
C SER A 45 -21.74 -0.82 -5.39
N ALA A 46 -20.53 -1.38 -5.38
CA ALA A 46 -19.38 -0.74 -4.76
C ALA A 46 -18.83 0.40 -5.63
N TYR A 47 -18.28 1.44 -5.01
CA TYR A 47 -17.65 2.56 -5.69
C TYR A 47 -16.42 3.07 -4.93
N LEU A 48 -15.46 3.62 -5.68
CA LEU A 48 -14.24 4.19 -5.12
C LEU A 48 -14.57 5.55 -4.51
N TYR A 49 -14.22 5.72 -3.24
CA TYR A 49 -14.46 6.93 -2.48
C TYR A 49 -13.15 7.54 -1.98
N PHE A 50 -13.08 8.87 -2.02
CA PHE A 50 -12.00 9.64 -1.42
C PHE A 50 -12.60 10.54 -0.34
N ASN A 51 -12.09 10.44 0.88
CA ASN A 51 -12.38 11.46 1.88
C ASN A 51 -11.75 12.81 1.46
N GLU A 52 -12.11 13.89 2.15
CA GLU A 52 -11.65 15.23 1.79
C GLU A 52 -10.13 15.42 1.81
N ASN A 53 -9.41 14.69 2.66
CA ASN A 53 -7.95 14.83 2.78
C ASN A 53 -7.23 14.08 1.65
N VAL A 54 -7.69 12.88 1.32
CA VAL A 54 -7.20 12.12 0.16
C VAL A 54 -7.50 12.90 -1.12
N GLN A 55 -8.74 13.39 -1.28
CA GLN A 55 -9.12 14.20 -2.44
C GLN A 55 -8.25 15.45 -2.56
N ARG A 56 -7.96 16.14 -1.44
CA ARG A 56 -7.07 17.32 -1.42
C ARG A 56 -5.66 16.99 -1.91
N VAL A 57 -5.08 15.87 -1.48
CA VAL A 57 -3.75 15.43 -1.94
C VAL A 57 -3.76 15.08 -3.43
N LEU A 58 -4.82 14.42 -3.91
CA LEU A 58 -4.97 14.03 -5.31
C LEU A 58 -5.21 15.25 -6.23
N ASP A 59 -6.02 16.21 -5.81
CA ASP A 59 -6.24 17.45 -6.56
C ASP A 59 -4.98 18.33 -6.60
N ASP A 60 -4.20 18.34 -5.52
CA ASP A 60 -2.91 19.01 -5.44
C ASP A 60 -1.72 18.11 -5.84
N ALA A 61 -1.93 17.17 -6.77
CA ALA A 61 -0.88 16.24 -7.21
C ALA A 61 0.40 16.97 -7.68
N ALA A 62 0.27 18.16 -8.27
CA ALA A 62 1.40 18.97 -8.72
C ALA A 62 2.38 19.33 -7.60
N HIS A 63 1.90 19.51 -6.36
CA HIS A 63 2.73 19.90 -5.23
C HIS A 63 2.87 18.80 -4.17
N GLN A 64 1.94 17.85 -4.06
CA GLN A 64 2.02 16.76 -3.07
C GLN A 64 2.63 15.46 -3.63
N ILE A 65 2.55 15.24 -4.94
CA ILE A 65 2.90 13.95 -5.57
C ILE A 65 4.07 14.10 -6.54
N ARG A 66 3.99 15.05 -7.48
CA ARG A 66 5.02 15.24 -8.52
C ARG A 66 6.41 15.52 -7.94
N PRO A 67 6.59 16.27 -6.84
CA PRO A 67 7.93 16.45 -6.27
C PRO A 67 8.57 15.14 -5.79
N LEU A 68 7.78 14.20 -5.27
CA LEU A 68 8.27 12.88 -4.88
C LEU A 68 8.66 12.05 -6.11
N GLN A 69 7.78 12.02 -7.11
CA GLN A 69 8.03 11.30 -8.37
C GLN A 69 9.25 11.86 -9.12
N ALA A 70 9.48 13.17 -9.09
CA ALA A 70 10.66 13.82 -9.66
C ALA A 70 11.97 13.40 -8.97
N LYS A 71 11.90 13.03 -7.69
CA LYS A 71 13.01 12.40 -6.95
C LYS A 71 13.18 10.91 -7.25
N GLY A 72 12.29 10.31 -8.05
CA GLY A 72 12.27 8.87 -8.33
C GLY A 72 11.47 8.04 -7.33
N ILE A 73 10.80 8.67 -6.36
CA ILE A 73 9.96 7.99 -5.37
C ILE A 73 8.61 7.67 -6.02
N LYS A 74 8.23 6.40 -6.04
CA LYS A 74 6.92 5.97 -6.56
C LYS A 74 5.81 6.37 -5.60
N VAL A 75 4.65 6.80 -6.10
CA VAL A 75 3.51 7.18 -5.27
C VAL A 75 2.31 6.28 -5.59
N MET A 76 1.89 5.47 -4.62
CA MET A 76 0.75 4.57 -4.72
C MET A 76 -0.43 5.09 -3.90
N LEU A 77 -1.64 4.64 -4.22
CA LEU A 77 -2.84 4.89 -3.43
C LEU A 77 -3.31 3.59 -2.78
N SER A 78 -3.36 3.58 -1.45
CA SER A 78 -3.98 2.49 -0.71
C SER A 78 -5.50 2.63 -0.70
N VAL A 79 -6.18 1.49 -0.75
CA VAL A 79 -7.64 1.40 -0.71
C VAL A 79 -8.04 0.46 0.40
N LEU A 80 -8.88 0.97 1.30
CA LEU A 80 -9.33 0.32 2.53
C LEU A 80 -10.85 0.10 2.53
N GLY A 81 -11.34 -0.88 3.28
CA GLY A 81 -12.77 -0.95 3.61
C GLY A 81 -13.26 0.30 4.36
N ASN A 82 -14.58 0.48 4.42
CA ASN A 82 -15.17 1.65 5.09
C ASN A 82 -16.52 1.35 5.73
N HIS A 83 -16.61 0.22 6.41
CA HIS A 83 -17.72 -0.17 7.27
C HIS A 83 -19.08 -0.17 6.56
N GLN A 84 -19.10 -0.51 5.27
CA GLN A 84 -20.29 -0.43 4.41
C GLN A 84 -20.69 -1.77 3.80
N GLY A 85 -19.97 -2.85 4.11
CA GLY A 85 -20.25 -4.21 3.67
C GLY A 85 -19.57 -4.59 2.36
N ALA A 86 -19.31 -3.64 1.46
CA ALA A 86 -18.52 -3.90 0.26
C ALA A 86 -17.03 -3.97 0.60
N GLY A 87 -16.37 -5.03 0.13
CA GLY A 87 -14.93 -5.24 0.27
C GLY A 87 -14.37 -6.00 -0.94
N PHE A 88 -13.05 -6.15 -1.01
CA PHE A 88 -12.42 -6.71 -2.21
C PHE A 88 -12.70 -8.21 -2.40
N ALA A 89 -13.12 -8.90 -1.32
CA ALA A 89 -13.45 -10.31 -1.34
C ALA A 89 -14.94 -10.62 -1.59
N ASN A 90 -15.85 -9.65 -1.77
CA ASN A 90 -17.30 -9.96 -1.92
C ASN A 90 -18.02 -9.38 -3.14
N PHE A 91 -17.32 -9.02 -4.22
CA PHE A 91 -17.96 -8.70 -5.49
C PHE A 91 -18.83 -9.87 -5.97
N PRO A 92 -20.08 -9.62 -6.41
CA PRO A 92 -21.02 -10.67 -6.77
C PRO A 92 -20.76 -11.28 -8.16
N SER A 93 -19.92 -10.65 -8.98
CA SER A 93 -19.59 -11.13 -10.33
C SER A 93 -18.28 -10.54 -10.84
N ARG A 94 -17.71 -11.17 -11.87
CA ARG A 94 -16.56 -10.63 -12.60
C ARG A 94 -16.81 -9.21 -13.14
N GLY A 95 -18.03 -8.93 -13.61
CA GLY A 95 -18.40 -7.61 -14.12
C GLY A 95 -18.38 -6.53 -13.03
N ALA A 96 -18.87 -6.85 -11.84
CA ALA A 96 -18.84 -5.93 -10.70
C ALA A 96 -17.41 -5.64 -10.22
N ALA A 97 -16.59 -6.69 -10.10
CA ALA A 97 -15.17 -6.56 -9.75
C ALA A 97 -14.40 -5.72 -10.79
N SER A 98 -14.64 -5.99 -12.08
CA SER A 98 -14.03 -5.24 -13.20
C SER A 98 -14.46 -3.77 -13.24
N ALA A 99 -15.72 -3.46 -12.91
CA ALA A 99 -16.19 -2.07 -12.82
C ALA A 99 -15.48 -1.27 -11.72
N PHE A 100 -15.19 -1.91 -10.57
CA PHE A 100 -14.38 -1.28 -9.52
C PHE A 100 -12.91 -1.18 -9.92
N ALA A 101 -12.34 -2.22 -10.55
CA ALA A 101 -10.98 -2.19 -11.11
C ALA A 101 -10.78 -1.02 -12.09
N LYS A 102 -11.81 -0.71 -12.89
CA LYS A 102 -11.80 0.42 -13.81
C LYS A 102 -11.77 1.78 -13.09
N GLN A 103 -12.51 1.93 -11.99
CA GLN A 103 -12.45 3.15 -11.17
C GLN A 103 -11.06 3.37 -10.57
N LEU A 104 -10.42 2.29 -10.11
CA LEU A 104 -9.05 2.33 -9.60
C LEU A 104 -8.05 2.77 -10.68
N SER A 105 -8.09 2.14 -11.86
CA SER A 105 -7.17 2.50 -12.96
C SER A 105 -7.44 3.90 -13.52
N ASP A 106 -8.69 4.36 -13.52
CA ASP A 106 -9.05 5.73 -13.89
C ASP A 106 -8.48 6.75 -12.90
N ALA A 107 -8.53 6.46 -11.59
CA ALA A 107 -7.90 7.31 -10.58
C ALA A 107 -6.38 7.36 -10.75
N VAL A 108 -5.72 6.21 -10.98
CA VAL A 108 -4.28 6.13 -11.26
C VAL A 108 -3.91 6.98 -12.48
N SER A 109 -4.69 6.88 -13.55
CA SER A 109 -4.45 7.62 -14.79
C SER A 109 -4.70 9.13 -14.61
N LYS A 110 -5.81 9.50 -13.98
CA LYS A 110 -6.22 10.89 -13.77
C LYS A 110 -5.22 11.67 -12.92
N TYR A 111 -4.78 11.09 -11.81
CA TYR A 111 -3.87 11.76 -10.87
C TYR A 111 -2.40 11.44 -11.13
N GLY A 112 -2.10 10.60 -12.12
CA GLY A 112 -0.74 10.22 -12.50
C GLY A 112 -0.01 9.48 -11.38
N LEU A 113 -0.68 8.51 -10.75
CA LEU A 113 -0.11 7.67 -9.70
C LEU A 113 0.73 6.52 -10.31
N ASP A 114 1.54 5.90 -9.47
CA ASP A 114 2.39 4.76 -9.85
C ASP A 114 1.72 3.41 -9.59
N GLY A 115 0.65 3.35 -8.81
CA GLY A 115 -0.06 2.09 -8.56
C GLY A 115 -1.15 2.14 -7.49
N ILE A 116 -1.69 0.96 -7.20
CA ILE A 116 -2.71 0.71 -6.18
C ILE A 116 -2.16 -0.26 -5.13
N ASP A 117 -2.49 0.01 -3.88
CA ASP A 117 -2.28 -0.88 -2.77
C ASP A 117 -3.64 -1.35 -2.21
N PHE A 118 -3.75 -2.64 -1.88
CA PHE A 118 -4.96 -3.24 -1.32
C PHE A 118 -4.78 -3.54 0.17
N ASP A 119 -5.69 -3.02 0.99
CA ASP A 119 -5.76 -3.24 2.43
C ASP A 119 -7.18 -3.69 2.81
N ASP A 120 -7.38 -5.00 2.99
CA ASP A 120 -8.71 -5.61 3.23
C ASP A 120 -9.10 -5.62 4.71
N GLU A 121 -8.98 -4.47 5.36
CA GLU A 121 -9.53 -4.21 6.68
C GLU A 121 -10.81 -3.38 6.61
N TYR A 122 -11.64 -3.45 7.66
CA TYR A 122 -12.80 -2.60 7.87
C TYR A 122 -13.92 -2.65 6.81
N ALA A 123 -13.95 -3.65 5.91
CA ALA A 123 -15.06 -3.80 4.96
C ALA A 123 -16.41 -4.03 5.65
N GLU A 124 -16.42 -4.76 6.78
CA GLU A 124 -17.62 -5.21 7.51
C GLU A 124 -18.58 -6.06 6.65
N TYR A 125 -18.02 -7.07 5.98
CA TYR A 125 -18.75 -8.00 5.10
C TYR A 125 -20.10 -8.45 5.67
N GLY A 126 -21.17 -8.33 4.87
CA GLY A 126 -22.55 -8.64 5.25
C GLY A 126 -23.38 -7.43 5.63
N LYS A 127 -22.75 -6.31 6.02
CA LYS A 127 -23.46 -5.06 6.30
C LYS A 127 -24.19 -4.55 5.06
N ASN A 128 -25.28 -3.83 5.26
CA ASN A 128 -26.15 -3.32 4.19
C ASN A 128 -26.70 -4.42 3.24
N GLY A 129 -26.76 -5.68 3.69
CA GLY A 129 -27.22 -6.80 2.87
C GLY A 129 -26.24 -7.27 1.80
N THR A 130 -24.97 -6.87 1.91
CA THR A 130 -23.89 -7.33 1.02
C THR A 130 -23.57 -8.81 1.23
N GLY A 131 -22.90 -9.43 0.27
CA GLY A 131 -22.44 -10.81 0.41
C GLY A 131 -21.31 -10.96 1.42
N GLN A 132 -21.12 -12.19 1.92
CA GLN A 132 -19.88 -12.57 2.61
C GLN A 132 -18.73 -12.75 1.59
N PRO A 133 -17.46 -12.80 2.03
CA PRO A 133 -16.34 -13.10 1.16
C PRO A 133 -16.56 -14.37 0.34
N ASN A 134 -16.16 -14.35 -0.94
CA ASN A 134 -16.25 -15.47 -1.86
C ASN A 134 -14.92 -15.66 -2.62
N ASP A 135 -14.68 -16.87 -3.12
CA ASP A 135 -13.40 -17.28 -3.68
C ASP A 135 -13.02 -16.53 -4.97
N SER A 136 -14.00 -16.00 -5.69
CA SER A 136 -13.81 -15.43 -7.04
C SER A 136 -13.51 -13.93 -7.06
N SER A 137 -14.02 -13.20 -6.06
CA SER A 137 -14.11 -11.75 -6.07
C SER A 137 -12.75 -11.08 -6.28
N PHE A 138 -11.78 -11.42 -5.43
CA PHE A 138 -10.48 -10.76 -5.44
C PHE A 138 -9.65 -11.16 -6.67
N VAL A 139 -9.72 -12.43 -7.07
CA VAL A 139 -9.11 -12.93 -8.31
C VAL A 139 -9.63 -12.17 -9.54
N HIS A 140 -10.94 -11.93 -9.62
CA HIS A 140 -11.54 -11.15 -10.71
C HIS A 140 -11.10 -9.68 -10.68
N LEU A 141 -11.09 -9.06 -9.51
CA LEU A 141 -10.66 -7.67 -9.33
C LEU A 141 -9.21 -7.47 -9.77
N VAL A 142 -8.28 -8.25 -9.21
CA VAL A 142 -6.84 -8.13 -9.48
C VAL A 142 -6.52 -8.46 -10.93
N SER A 143 -7.18 -9.47 -11.50
CA SER A 143 -7.02 -9.79 -12.93
C SER A 143 -7.43 -8.61 -13.81
N ALA A 144 -8.61 -8.03 -13.58
CA ALA A 144 -9.08 -6.88 -14.35
C ALA A 144 -8.20 -5.64 -14.13
N LEU A 145 -7.76 -5.37 -12.90
CA LEU A 145 -6.90 -4.22 -12.62
C LEU A 145 -5.56 -4.35 -13.34
N ARG A 146 -4.92 -5.52 -13.30
CA ARG A 146 -3.68 -5.77 -14.03
C ARG A 146 -3.86 -5.57 -15.55
N ASP A 147 -4.99 -6.00 -16.11
CA ASP A 147 -5.29 -5.77 -17.53
C ASP A 147 -5.45 -4.27 -17.86
N TYR A 148 -6.06 -3.49 -16.97
CA TYR A 148 -6.25 -2.04 -17.19
C TYR A 148 -5.00 -1.20 -16.95
N MET A 149 -4.06 -1.67 -16.14
CA MET A 149 -2.83 -0.93 -15.85
C MET A 149 -1.60 -1.87 -15.79
N PRO A 150 -1.22 -2.47 -16.94
CA PRO A 150 -0.20 -3.51 -16.99
C PRO A 150 1.17 -3.06 -16.47
N ASP A 151 1.50 -1.78 -16.66
CA ASP A 151 2.80 -1.19 -16.31
C ASP A 151 2.82 -0.51 -14.93
N LYS A 152 1.73 -0.60 -14.16
CA LYS A 152 1.62 0.05 -12.83
C LYS A 152 1.83 -0.93 -11.70
N LEU A 153 2.17 -0.40 -10.53
CA LEU A 153 2.37 -1.20 -9.33
C LEU A 153 1.02 -1.68 -8.78
N ILE A 154 0.97 -2.92 -8.33
CA ILE A 154 -0.11 -3.47 -7.52
C ILE A 154 0.54 -4.11 -6.29
N SER A 155 0.15 -3.69 -5.10
CA SER A 155 0.62 -4.28 -3.84
C SER A 155 -0.51 -4.82 -2.98
N LEU A 156 -0.13 -5.67 -2.03
CA LEU A 156 -1.02 -6.28 -1.06
C LEU A 156 -0.48 -6.06 0.35
N TYR A 157 -1.27 -5.39 1.19
CA TYR A 157 -1.16 -5.47 2.64
C TYR A 157 -1.72 -6.84 3.04
N ASP A 158 -0.88 -7.76 3.52
CA ASP A 158 -1.18 -9.20 3.63
C ASP A 158 -2.11 -9.54 4.80
N ILE A 159 -3.35 -9.04 4.73
CA ILE A 159 -4.38 -9.18 5.73
C ILE A 159 -5.77 -9.32 5.09
N GLY A 160 -6.71 -9.82 5.88
CA GLY A 160 -8.12 -9.85 5.54
C GLY A 160 -8.51 -10.96 4.56
N PRO A 161 -9.82 -11.15 4.34
CA PRO A 161 -10.33 -12.25 3.52
C PRO A 161 -9.81 -12.31 2.08
N SER A 162 -9.36 -11.18 1.53
CA SER A 162 -8.78 -11.07 0.18
C SER A 162 -7.40 -11.70 0.08
N ALA A 163 -6.54 -11.53 1.09
CA ALA A 163 -5.19 -12.09 1.12
C ALA A 163 -5.21 -13.64 1.12
N GLU A 164 -6.29 -14.24 1.62
CA GLU A 164 -6.49 -15.70 1.62
C GLU A 164 -7.06 -16.25 0.30
N LYS A 165 -7.52 -15.39 -0.62
CA LYS A 165 -8.31 -15.76 -1.82
C LYS A 165 -7.63 -15.32 -3.11
N LEU A 166 -6.39 -15.76 -3.30
CA LEU A 166 -5.55 -15.41 -4.45
C LEU A 166 -5.70 -16.35 -5.65
N SER A 167 -6.47 -17.44 -5.54
CA SER A 167 -6.64 -18.43 -6.60
C SER A 167 -8.09 -18.86 -6.78
N TYR A 168 -8.57 -18.84 -8.03
CA TYR A 168 -9.93 -19.25 -8.38
C TYR A 168 -10.01 -19.65 -9.87
N GLY A 169 -10.74 -20.72 -10.18
CA GLY A 169 -11.00 -21.13 -11.56
C GLY A 169 -9.73 -21.44 -12.37
N GLY A 170 -8.67 -21.92 -11.73
CA GLY A 170 -7.38 -22.21 -12.37
C GLY A 170 -6.49 -20.97 -12.61
N VAL A 171 -6.88 -19.79 -12.10
CA VAL A 171 -6.09 -18.56 -12.14
C VAL A 171 -5.58 -18.22 -10.74
N ASP A 172 -4.27 -18.13 -10.59
CA ASP A 172 -3.60 -17.57 -9.42
C ASP A 172 -3.13 -16.14 -9.73
N VAL A 173 -3.54 -15.16 -8.92
CA VAL A 173 -3.19 -13.74 -9.12
C VAL A 173 -1.93 -13.30 -8.39
N SER A 174 -1.22 -14.17 -7.67
CA SER A 174 0.00 -13.83 -6.93
C SER A 174 1.03 -13.14 -7.82
N SER A 175 1.26 -13.66 -9.03
CA SER A 175 2.18 -13.08 -10.01
C SER A 175 1.73 -11.74 -10.62
N LYS A 176 0.49 -11.32 -10.37
CA LYS A 176 -0.03 -10.01 -10.80
C LYS A 176 0.27 -8.92 -9.78
N PHE A 177 0.77 -9.26 -8.59
CA PHE A 177 1.28 -8.29 -7.63
C PHE A 177 2.77 -8.02 -7.87
N ASN A 178 3.19 -6.79 -7.59
CA ASN A 178 4.60 -6.41 -7.58
C ASN A 178 5.21 -6.62 -6.19
N TYR A 179 4.43 -6.35 -5.14
CA TYR A 179 4.88 -6.39 -3.75
C TYR A 179 3.79 -6.93 -2.82
N ALA A 180 4.21 -7.52 -1.70
CA ALA A 180 3.34 -7.80 -0.58
C ALA A 180 4.11 -7.65 0.75
N TRP A 181 3.40 -7.29 1.81
CA TRP A 181 4.04 -6.97 3.09
C TRP A 181 3.22 -7.35 4.31
N ASN A 182 3.95 -7.62 5.40
CA ASN A 182 3.41 -7.92 6.72
C ASN A 182 2.52 -6.76 7.22
N PRO A 183 1.28 -7.03 7.67
CA PRO A 183 0.40 -5.99 8.19
C PRO A 183 0.60 -5.67 9.68
N TRP A 184 1.43 -6.43 10.40
CA TRP A 184 1.55 -6.33 11.85
C TRP A 184 2.77 -5.51 12.26
N TYR A 185 2.58 -4.20 12.48
CA TYR A 185 3.67 -3.32 12.92
C TYR A 185 4.32 -3.79 14.21
N GLY A 186 5.66 -3.76 14.24
CA GLY A 186 6.46 -4.29 15.36
C GLY A 186 6.64 -5.81 15.33
N GLN A 187 6.20 -6.49 14.26
CA GLN A 187 6.38 -7.93 14.08
C GLN A 187 7.16 -8.27 12.82
N TRP A 188 7.66 -9.51 12.80
CA TRP A 188 8.26 -10.15 11.64
C TRP A 188 7.37 -11.32 11.20
N GLN A 189 6.73 -11.20 10.03
CA GLN A 189 5.88 -12.24 9.47
C GLN A 189 6.04 -12.28 7.96
N VAL A 190 6.54 -13.38 7.41
CA VAL A 190 6.69 -13.54 5.96
C VAL A 190 5.29 -13.56 5.31
N PRO A 191 4.99 -12.70 4.33
CA PRO A 191 3.69 -12.70 3.68
C PRO A 191 3.37 -14.03 3.00
N ASN A 192 2.13 -14.49 3.10
CA ASN A 192 1.70 -15.79 2.56
C ASN A 192 1.21 -15.68 1.12
N ILE A 193 2.11 -15.30 0.21
CA ILE A 193 1.85 -15.13 -1.22
C ILE A 193 3.01 -15.67 -2.04
N SER A 194 2.72 -16.25 -3.20
CA SER A 194 3.73 -16.85 -4.09
C SER A 194 4.49 -15.79 -4.90
N LEU A 195 5.26 -14.94 -4.20
CA LEU A 195 6.16 -13.94 -4.77
C LEU A 195 7.62 -14.24 -4.40
N PRO A 196 8.59 -13.80 -5.22
CA PRO A 196 10.00 -13.89 -4.85
C PRO A 196 10.29 -13.03 -3.62
N LYS A 197 11.27 -13.42 -2.80
CA LYS A 197 11.67 -12.65 -1.59
C LYS A 197 12.02 -11.19 -1.88
N SER A 198 12.53 -10.90 -3.07
CA SER A 198 12.81 -9.53 -3.54
C SER A 198 11.58 -8.62 -3.57
N SER A 199 10.38 -9.21 -3.57
CA SER A 199 9.08 -8.52 -3.61
C SER A 199 8.34 -8.56 -2.28
N LEU A 200 8.93 -9.11 -1.22
CA LEU A 200 8.27 -9.34 0.06
C LEU A 200 8.90 -8.51 1.18
N SER A 201 8.06 -7.97 2.05
CA SER A 201 8.47 -7.37 3.33
C SER A 201 7.93 -8.18 4.51
N PRO A 202 8.73 -9.04 5.13
CA PRO A 202 8.35 -9.66 6.39
C PRO A 202 8.35 -8.68 7.57
N ALA A 203 9.23 -7.68 7.51
CA ALA A 203 9.30 -6.61 8.49
C ALA A 203 8.17 -5.60 8.27
N ALA A 204 7.55 -5.15 9.36
CA ALA A 204 6.64 -4.02 9.36
C ALA A 204 6.91 -3.15 10.59
N VAL A 205 7.13 -1.85 10.40
CA VAL A 205 7.41 -0.92 11.49
C VAL A 205 6.55 0.34 11.39
N GLU A 206 6.10 0.84 12.53
CA GLU A 206 5.49 2.16 12.66
C GLU A 206 6.53 3.16 13.16
N ILE A 207 6.84 4.17 12.36
CA ILE A 207 7.84 5.17 12.67
C ILE A 207 7.40 5.99 13.89
N GLY A 208 8.26 6.06 14.89
CA GLY A 208 7.96 6.77 16.14
C GLY A 208 7.20 5.95 17.19
N ASN A 209 6.70 4.76 16.86
CA ASN A 209 6.02 3.86 17.80
C ASN A 209 6.77 2.52 18.00
N THR A 210 7.16 1.85 16.92
CA THR A 210 7.98 0.62 17.01
C THR A 210 9.35 0.98 17.58
N PRO A 211 9.90 0.27 18.59
CA PRO A 211 11.19 0.63 19.18
C PRO A 211 12.33 0.73 18.14
N PRO A 212 13.23 1.73 18.21
CA PRO A 212 14.30 1.89 17.23
C PRO A 212 15.21 0.66 17.09
N SER A 213 15.46 -0.05 18.19
CA SER A 213 16.22 -1.31 18.18
C SER A 213 15.51 -2.40 17.40
N THR A 214 14.19 -2.55 17.59
CA THR A 214 13.36 -3.50 16.82
C THR A 214 13.36 -3.16 15.33
N ALA A 215 13.25 -1.87 14.97
CA ALA A 215 13.31 -1.46 13.58
C ALA A 215 14.65 -1.80 12.93
N ALA A 216 15.77 -1.51 13.60
CA ALA A 216 17.10 -1.88 13.14
C ALA A 216 17.27 -3.41 13.03
N ASP A 217 16.84 -4.18 14.03
CA ASP A 217 16.92 -5.64 14.00
C ASP A 217 16.12 -6.25 12.84
N PHE A 218 14.93 -5.72 12.55
CA PHE A 218 14.15 -6.13 11.39
C PHE A 218 14.81 -5.76 10.07
N ALA A 219 15.46 -4.60 9.99
CA ALA A 219 16.19 -4.21 8.79
C ALA A 219 17.38 -5.15 8.53
N LYS A 220 18.11 -5.50 9.60
CA LYS A 220 19.19 -6.51 9.54
C LYS A 220 18.67 -7.88 9.11
N GLN A 221 17.54 -8.33 9.67
CA GLN A 221 16.89 -9.58 9.27
C GLN A 221 16.40 -9.57 7.82
N THR A 222 15.93 -8.41 7.33
CA THR A 222 15.52 -8.21 5.92
C THR A 222 16.68 -8.49 4.99
N VAL A 223 17.84 -7.87 5.24
CA VAL A 223 19.06 -8.08 4.44
C VAL A 223 19.56 -9.52 4.55
N ALA A 224 19.71 -10.05 5.78
CA ALA A 224 20.20 -11.41 6.00
C ALA A 224 19.29 -12.49 5.39
N GLY A 225 17.98 -12.25 5.38
CA GLY A 225 16.97 -13.16 4.82
C GLY A 225 16.85 -13.09 3.29
N GLY A 226 17.49 -12.11 2.65
CA GLY A 226 17.42 -11.87 1.20
C GLY A 226 16.07 -11.29 0.76
N TYR A 227 15.39 -10.55 1.63
CA TYR A 227 14.14 -9.86 1.32
C TYR A 227 14.41 -8.48 0.72
N GLY A 228 13.60 -8.09 -0.27
CA GLY A 228 13.85 -6.86 -1.06
C GLY A 228 12.99 -5.67 -0.66
N VAL A 229 12.08 -5.83 0.31
CA VAL A 229 11.17 -4.77 0.74
C VAL A 229 11.25 -4.62 2.25
N TYR A 230 11.14 -3.37 2.71
CA TYR A 230 11.04 -3.00 4.12
C TYR A 230 9.90 -1.99 4.29
N LEU A 231 8.83 -2.42 4.95
CA LEU A 231 7.61 -1.65 5.17
C LEU A 231 7.75 -0.73 6.39
N THR A 232 7.51 0.56 6.18
CA THR A 232 7.33 1.54 7.26
C THR A 232 5.98 2.25 7.15
N TYR A 233 5.39 2.62 8.28
CA TYR A 233 4.11 3.31 8.37
C TYR A 233 4.20 4.55 9.27
N ASN A 234 3.26 5.48 9.04
CA ASN A 234 3.01 6.68 9.83
C ASN A 234 4.18 7.68 9.90
N LEU A 235 4.88 7.89 8.77
CA LEU A 235 5.87 8.97 8.72
C LEU A 235 5.17 10.33 8.86
N ASP A 236 5.50 11.05 9.93
CA ASP A 236 4.91 12.35 10.24
C ASP A 236 5.79 13.53 9.79
N GLY A 237 5.40 14.75 10.18
CA GLY A 237 6.13 15.99 9.88
C GLY A 237 7.30 16.29 10.81
N SER A 238 7.55 15.46 11.82
CA SER A 238 8.65 15.65 12.77
C SER A 238 9.97 15.21 12.15
N ASP A 239 11.09 15.73 12.66
CA ASP A 239 12.40 15.18 12.31
C ASP A 239 12.57 13.79 12.97
N ARG A 240 12.66 12.75 12.14
CA ARG A 240 12.81 11.35 12.53
C ARG A 240 14.17 10.78 12.12
N HIS A 241 15.17 11.61 11.79
CA HIS A 241 16.42 11.12 11.19
C HIS A 241 17.18 10.11 12.08
N ASP A 242 17.21 10.29 13.40
CA ASP A 242 17.87 9.34 14.31
C ASP A 242 17.22 7.95 14.25
N TYR A 243 15.88 7.92 14.28
CA TYR A 243 15.10 6.70 14.16
C TYR A 243 15.34 6.03 12.82
N ILE A 244 15.25 6.81 11.74
CA ILE A 244 15.39 6.33 10.37
C ILE A 244 16.80 5.81 10.11
N SER A 245 17.82 6.50 10.64
CA SER A 245 19.22 6.08 10.56
C SER A 245 19.46 4.70 11.16
N GLY A 246 18.65 4.32 12.16
CA GLY A 246 18.67 2.98 12.75
C GLY A 246 18.48 1.88 11.70
N PHE A 247 17.45 1.97 10.87
CA PHE A 247 17.20 0.96 9.84
C PHE A 247 18.01 1.21 8.55
N THR A 248 18.30 2.45 8.17
CA THR A 248 19.07 2.71 6.93
C THR A 248 20.53 2.25 7.05
N ARG A 249 21.11 2.25 8.25
CA ARG A 249 22.45 1.66 8.48
C ARG A 249 22.48 0.18 8.16
N GLU A 250 21.43 -0.55 8.51
CA GLU A 250 21.35 -1.99 8.25
C GLU A 250 21.00 -2.27 6.78
N LEU A 251 20.05 -1.53 6.20
CA LEU A 251 19.62 -1.73 4.80
C LEU A 251 20.66 -1.29 3.77
N TYR A 252 21.35 -0.17 4.03
CA TYR A 252 22.16 0.53 3.02
C TYR A 252 23.58 0.88 3.50
N GLY A 253 23.94 0.59 4.76
CA GLY A 253 25.24 0.97 5.31
C GLY A 253 25.43 2.49 5.45
N SER A 254 24.34 3.26 5.53
CA SER A 254 24.35 4.72 5.61
C SER A 254 23.33 5.25 6.60
N ASP A 255 23.69 6.29 7.33
CA ASP A 255 22.73 7.11 8.07
C ASP A 255 21.83 7.89 7.11
N ALA A 256 20.70 8.37 7.64
CA ALA A 256 19.79 9.27 6.95
C ALA A 256 20.07 10.72 7.34
N VAL A 257 19.84 11.62 6.40
CA VAL A 257 19.91 13.07 6.56
C VAL A 257 18.53 13.64 6.31
N TYR A 258 18.05 14.47 7.24
CA TYR A 258 16.80 15.20 7.11
C TYR A 258 17.02 16.57 6.46
N THR A 259 16.18 16.91 5.49
CA THR A 259 16.11 18.24 4.86
C THR A 259 14.69 18.79 5.05
N PRO A 260 14.51 19.90 5.79
CA PRO A 260 13.19 20.43 6.13
C PRO A 260 12.36 20.92 4.93
#